data_AF-A0A6J4P1W2-F1
#
_entry.id   AF-A0A6J4P1W2-F1
#
_cell.length_a   1.000
_cell.length_b   1.000
_cell.length_c   1.000
_cell.angle_alpha   90.00
_cell.angle_beta   90.00
_cell.angle_gamma   90.00
#
_symmetry.space_group_name_H-M   'P 1'
#
loop_
_entity.id
_entity.type
_entity.pdbx_description
1 polymer ?
#
loop_
_entity_poly.entity_id
_entity_poly.type
_entity_poly.pdbx_seq_one_letter_code
_entity_poly.pdbx_strand_id
1 'polypeptide(L)' 'MLLSRRDLEFLLYEWLDVELLTKRERYAEHSRETFDAVLDLAEQVATEHLHAARVPAVAAVTGTR' A
#
# COMPACT_ATOMS: atom_id res chain seq x y z
N MET A 1 -9.50 9.11 -5.71
CA MET A 1 -9.21 9.37 -4.29
C MET A 1 -7.83 8.82 -4.04
N LEU A 2 -6.86 9.68 -3.73
CA LEU A 2 -5.52 9.24 -3.36
C LEU A 2 -5.66 8.68 -1.94
N LEU A 3 -5.49 7.36 -1.78
CA LEU A 3 -5.51 6.75 -0.46
C LEU A 3 -4.27 7.29 0.29
N SER A 4 -4.45 7.92 1.44
CA SER A 4 -3.35 8.47 2.24
C SER A 4 -2.75 7.37 3.11
N ARG A 5 -1.45 7.07 2.94
CA ARG A 5 -0.72 6.08 3.76
C ARG A 5 -0.84 6.38 5.25
N ARG A 6 -0.76 7.66 5.62
CA ARG A 6 -0.87 8.10 7.01
C ARG A 6 -2.25 7.83 7.61
N ASP A 7 -3.30 7.97 6.80
CA ASP A 7 -4.66 7.72 7.29
C ASP A 7 -4.87 6.21 7.49
N LEU A 8 -4.33 5.36 6.61
CA LEU A 8 -4.36 3.91 6.81
C LEU A 8 -3.62 3.48 8.09
N GLU A 9 -2.45 4.05 8.37
CA GLU A 9 -1.70 3.77 9.60
C GLU A 9 -2.51 4.15 10.84
N PHE A 10 -3.15 5.32 10.83
CA PHE A 10 -4.03 5.74 11.91
C PHE A 10 -5.21 4.76 12.09
N LEU A 11 -5.90 4.42 11.01
CA LEU A 11 -7.04 3.49 11.07
C LEU A 11 -6.63 2.13 11.63
N LEU A 12 -5.52 1.56 11.16
CA LEU A 12 -5.10 0.20 11.51
C LEU A 12 -4.48 0.10 12.90
N TYR A 13 -3.60 1.02 13.27
CA TYR A 13 -2.82 0.90 14.50
C TYR A 13 -3.40 1.72 15.66
N GLU A 14 -3.89 2.92 15.39
CA GLU A 14 -4.38 3.80 16.47
C GLU A 14 -5.86 3.56 16.76
N TRP A 15 -6.70 3.39 15.74
CA TRP A 15 -8.12 3.19 15.95
C TRP A 15 -8.49 1.71 16.14
N LEU A 16 -8.06 0.83 15.24
CA LEU A 16 -8.46 -0.57 15.26
C LEU A 16 -7.58 -1.47 16.13
N ASP A 17 -6.38 -1.02 16.52
CA ASP A 17 -5.38 -1.78 17.26
C ASP A 17 -5.18 -3.19 16.66
N VAL A 18 -4.87 -3.23 15.35
CA VAL A 18 -4.80 -4.47 14.56
C VAL A 18 -3.74 -5.45 15.08
N GLU A 19 -2.74 -4.96 15.81
CA GLU A 19 -1.73 -5.78 16.48
C GLU A 19 -2.35 -6.72 17.54
N LEU A 20 -3.55 -6.44 18.06
CA LEU A 20 -4.27 -7.38 18.93
C LEU A 20 -4.66 -8.68 18.23
N LEU A 21 -4.80 -8.68 16.90
CA LEU A 21 -5.13 -9.89 16.15
C LEU A 21 -4.01 -10.93 16.24
N THR A 22 -2.74 -10.49 16.29
CA THR A 22 -1.57 -11.38 16.35
C THR A 22 -1.49 -12.15 17.67
N LYS A 23 -2.19 -11.69 18.71
CA LYS A 23 -2.32 -12.43 19.99
C LYS A 23 -3.19 -13.69 19.87
N ARG A 24 -3.98 -13.83 18.79
CA ARG A 24 -4.77 -15.03 18.53
C ARG A 24 -3.90 -16.05 17.81
N GLU A 25 -3.95 -17.30 18.24
CA GLU A 25 -3.15 -18.41 17.69
C GLU A 25 -3.18 -18.50 16.16
N ARG A 26 -4.35 -18.25 15.56
CA ARG A 26 -4.54 -18.24 14.09
C ARG A 26 -3.66 -17.21 13.35
N TYR A 27 -3.28 -16.11 14.00
CA TYR A 27 -2.54 -15.00 13.39
C TYR A 27 -1.20 -14.75 14.07
N ALA A 28 -0.72 -15.69 14.88
CA ALA A 28 0.50 -15.54 15.68
C ALA A 28 1.77 -15.43 14.82
N GLU A 29 1.73 -15.87 13.56
CA GLU A 29 2.82 -15.72 12.60
C GLU A 29 2.93 -14.32 11.98
N HIS A 30 1.95 -13.45 12.24
CA HIS A 30 1.95 -12.09 11.71
C HIS A 30 2.43 -11.09 12.75
N SER A 31 3.03 -10.01 12.27
CA SER A 31 3.46 -8.89 13.07
C SER A 31 3.10 -7.58 12.38
N ARG A 32 3.27 -6.47 13.10
CA ARG A 32 3.22 -5.12 12.51
C ARG A 32 4.10 -5.00 11.26
N GLU A 33 5.32 -5.54 11.32
CA GLU A 33 6.24 -5.56 10.19
C GLU A 33 5.66 -6.30 8.98
N THR A 34 4.96 -7.43 9.21
CA THR A 34 4.25 -8.15 8.13
C THR A 34 3.16 -7.30 7.51
N PHE A 35 2.37 -6.59 8.32
CA PHE A 35 1.29 -5.73 7.82
C PHE A 35 1.84 -4.55 7.02
N ASP A 36 2.89 -3.89 7.53
CA ASP A 36 3.55 -2.78 6.84
C ASP A 36 4.15 -3.23 5.51
N ALA A 37 4.81 -4.39 5.46
CA ALA A 37 5.35 -4.96 4.23
C ALA A 37 4.27 -5.27 3.18
N VAL A 38 3.08 -5.73 3.60
CA VAL A 38 1.94 -5.96 2.69
C VAL A 38 1.40 -4.63 2.15
N LEU A 39 1.33 -3.59 2.98
CA LEU A 39 0.91 -2.26 2.53
C LEU A 39 1.89 -1.67 1.51
N ASP A 40 3.19 -1.81 1.75
CA ASP A 40 4.24 -1.38 0.81
C ASP A 40 4.12 -2.11 -0.53
N LEU A 41 3.94 -3.43 -0.50
CA LEU A 41 3.77 -4.23 -1.71
C LEU A 41 2.48 -3.82 -2.46
N ALA A 42 1.39 -3.58 -1.73
CA ALA A 42 0.13 -3.15 -2.34
C ALA A 42 0.27 -1.78 -3.04
N GLU A 43 1.00 -0.85 -2.44
CA GLU A 43 1.32 0.45 -3.05
C GLU A 43 2.16 0.30 -4.32
N GLN A 44 3.18 -0.57 -4.28
CA GLN A 44 4.01 -0.87 -5.44
C GLN A 44 3.17 -1.47 -6.58
N VAL A 45 2.37 -2.51 -6.30
CA VAL A 45 1.50 -3.14 -7.31
C VAL A 45 0.48 -2.15 -7.87
N ALA A 46 -0.11 -1.30 -7.03
CA ALA A 46 -1.05 -0.28 -7.49
C ALA A 46 -0.38 0.73 -8.43
N THR A 47 0.85 1.14 -8.13
CA THR A 47 1.62 2.08 -8.94
C THR A 47 2.07 1.47 -10.26
N GLU A 48 2.60 0.25 -10.22
CA GLU A 48 3.19 -0.42 -11.40
C GLU A 48 2.15 -1.00 -12.36
N HIS A 49 1.05 -1.55 -11.82
CA HIS A 49 0.10 -2.32 -12.62
C HIS A 49 -1.29 -1.68 -12.74
N LEU A 50 -1.73 -0.90 -11.75
CA LEU A 50 -3.10 -0.39 -11.69
C LEU A 50 -3.22 1.10 -12.09
N HIS A 51 -2.14 1.88 -11.98
CA HIS A 51 -2.11 3.27 -12.44
C HIS A 51 -2.15 3.41 -13.97
N ALA A 52 -1.90 2.32 -14.72
CA ALA A 52 -1.86 2.29 -16.19
C ALA A 52 -3.19 2.63 -16.89
N ALA A 53 -4.28 2.92 -16.17
CA ALA A 53 -5.53 3.37 -16.75
C ALA A 53 -5.68 4.91 -16.86
N ARG A 54 -4.74 5.75 -16.37
CA ARG A 54 -4.89 7.23 -16.43
C ARG A 54 -3.61 8.05 -16.74
N VAL A 55 -2.68 7.54 -17.55
CA VAL A 55 -1.65 8.41 -18.16
C VAL A 55 -1.89 8.50 -19.66
N PRO A 56 -2.33 9.64 -20.24
CA PRO A 56 -2.22 9.82 -21.67
C PRO A 56 -0.73 9.84 -22.02
N ALA A 57 -0.36 9.03 -23.00
CA ALA A 57 0.98 8.89 -23.56
C ALA A 57 1.47 10.19 -24.23
N VAL A 58 1.76 11.24 -23.44
CA VAL A 58 2.23 12.54 -23.94
C VAL A 58 3.34 13.12 -23.06
N ALA A 59 4.46 12.41 -22.89
CA ALA A 59 5.63 13.05 -22.25
C ALA A 59 7.02 12.51 -22.60
N ALA A 60 7.21 11.49 -23.44
CA ALA A 60 8.56 10.95 -23.64
C ALA A 60 8.91 10.44 -25.05
N VAL A 61 8.23 10.91 -26.09
CA VAL A 61 8.76 10.90 -27.46
C VAL A 61 8.96 12.34 -27.92
N THR A 62 9.92 13.01 -27.28
CA THR A 62 10.72 14.05 -27.91
C THR A 62 12.03 13.33 -28.23
N GLY A 63 12.13 12.66 -29.39
CA GLY A 63 12.83 13.22 -30.54
C GLY A 63 14.29 13.45 -30.19
N THR A 64 15.23 12.51 -30.40
CA THR A 64 15.95 12.42 -31.70
C THR A 64 15.87 13.68 -32.55
N ARG A 65 16.51 14.76 -32.07
CA ARG A 65 17.41 15.61 -32.85
C ARG A 65 18.30 16.44 -31.93
#